data_AF-A0A962M241-F1
#
_entry.id   AF-A0A962M241-F1
#
_cell.length_a   1.000
_cell.length_b   1.000
_cell.length_c   1.000
_cell.angle_alpha   90.00
_cell.angle_beta   90.00
_cell.angle_gamma   90.00
#
_symmetry.space_group_name_H-M   'P 1'
#
loop_
_entity.id
_entity.type
_entity.pdbx_description
1 polymer ?
#
loop_
_entity_poly.entity_id
_entity_poly.type
_entity_poly.pdbx_seq_one_letter_code
_entity_poly.pdbx_strand_id
1 'polypeptide(L)'
;PQCAHLVMVGNPPQHPRGDFGLDQQGWVRELAAGETGLTYAGVGVYSPAFFAAMSPGKMPLRPLLDAAIRRGCLSGEYYPGKWEDVGTPERLRSLDAALRAAQLS
;
A
#
# COMPACT_ATOMS: atom_id res chain seq x y z
N PRO A 1 7.15 -15.47 -12.93
CA PRO A 1 5.75 -14.98 -12.93
C PRO A 1 5.51 -14.01 -11.77
N GLN A 2 4.73 -12.95 -12.01
CA GLN A 2 4.27 -11.99 -10.99
C GLN A 2 3.37 -12.71 -9.97
N CYS A 3 3.61 -12.48 -8.68
CA CYS A 3 2.90 -13.17 -7.61
C CYS A 3 1.86 -12.27 -6.91
N ALA A 4 2.08 -10.95 -6.94
CA ALA A 4 1.14 -9.95 -6.45
C ALA A 4 1.36 -8.57 -7.12
N HIS A 5 0.35 -7.71 -7.03
CA HIS A 5 0.36 -6.33 -7.49
C HIS A 5 -0.23 -5.41 -6.41
N LEU A 6 0.50 -4.38 -6.01
CA LEU A 6 0.06 -3.41 -5.00
C LEU A 6 -0.35 -2.08 -5.63
N VAL A 7 -1.43 -1.48 -5.12
CA VAL A 7 -1.72 -0.06 -5.37
C VAL A 7 -1.07 0.76 -4.25
N MET A 8 -0.23 1.71 -4.65
CA MET A 8 0.49 2.60 -3.73
C MET A 8 0.08 4.05 -3.94
N VAL A 9 0.17 4.84 -2.88
CA VAL A 9 -0.29 6.23 -2.83
C VAL A 9 0.78 7.13 -2.22
N GLY A 10 0.57 8.44 -2.32
CA GLY A 10 1.41 9.42 -1.64
C GLY A 10 1.39 9.22 -0.12
N ASN A 11 2.46 9.65 0.54
CA ASN A 11 2.59 9.46 1.98
C ASN A 11 1.71 10.45 2.74
N PRO A 12 0.79 9.97 3.60
CA PRO A 12 0.04 10.87 4.47
C PRO A 12 0.96 11.47 5.55
N PRO A 13 0.60 12.61 6.18
CA PRO A 13 1.45 13.28 7.17
C PRO A 13 1.88 12.38 8.35
N GLN A 14 1.00 11.46 8.76
CA GLN A 14 1.29 10.49 9.83
C GLN A 14 2.20 9.34 9.42
N HIS A 15 2.49 9.16 8.13
CA HIS A 15 3.34 8.08 7.61
C HIS A 15 4.35 8.61 6.57
N PRO A 16 5.21 9.57 6.94
CA PRO A 16 5.99 10.37 5.99
C PRO A 16 7.02 9.56 5.19
N ARG A 17 7.49 8.44 5.74
CA ARG A 17 8.49 7.58 5.09
C ARG A 17 7.90 6.70 3.98
N GLY A 18 6.62 6.34 4.07
CA GLY A 18 6.03 5.31 3.21
C GLY A 18 6.48 3.90 3.59
N ASP A 19 5.95 2.91 2.88
CA ASP A 19 6.18 1.49 3.12
C ASP A 19 7.28 0.90 2.22
N PHE A 20 7.24 1.26 0.93
CA PHE A 20 8.03 0.62 -0.11
C PHE A 20 8.48 1.60 -1.21
N GLY A 21 9.58 1.27 -1.88
CA GLY A 21 9.96 1.92 -3.13
C GLY A 21 9.20 1.35 -4.32
N LEU A 22 9.03 2.14 -5.38
CA LEU A 22 8.51 1.72 -6.67
C LEU A 22 9.50 2.14 -7.76
N ASP A 23 10.02 1.18 -8.52
CA ASP A 23 10.88 1.52 -9.66
C ASP A 23 10.09 1.88 -10.91
N GLN A 24 10.78 2.41 -11.93
CA GLN A 24 10.17 2.84 -13.19
C GLN A 24 9.55 1.71 -14.01
N GLN A 25 9.89 0.45 -13.69
CA GLN A 25 9.35 -0.74 -14.34
C GLN A 25 8.14 -1.30 -13.59
N GLY A 26 7.71 -0.67 -12.49
CA GLY A 26 6.56 -1.09 -11.70
C GLY A 26 6.88 -2.20 -10.70
N TRP A 27 8.15 -2.42 -10.34
CA TRP A 27 8.51 -3.38 -9.29
C TRP A 27 8.65 -2.70 -7.93
N VAL A 28 8.11 -3.36 -6.92
CA VAL A 28 8.18 -2.91 -5.53
C VAL A 28 9.54 -3.28 -4.95
N ARG A 29 10.13 -2.35 -4.19
CA ARG A 29 11.47 -2.47 -3.59
C ARG A 29 11.41 -2.19 -2.09
N GLU A 30 12.34 -2.77 -1.34
CA GLU A 30 12.58 -2.38 0.05
C GLU A 30 13.20 -0.97 0.07
N LEU A 31 12.86 -0.15 1.07
CA LEU A 31 13.45 1.18 1.23
C LEU A 31 14.80 1.09 1.92
N ALA A 32 15.82 1.70 1.32
CA ALA A 32 17.11 1.86 1.98
C ALA A 32 17.03 2.87 3.14
N ALA A 33 18.10 2.92 3.95
CA ALA A 33 18.21 3.91 5.00
C ALA A 33 18.24 5.33 4.41
N GLY A 34 17.36 6.22 4.90
CA GLY A 34 17.24 7.59 4.42
C GLY A 34 16.34 7.78 3.20
N GLU A 35 15.85 6.71 2.57
CA GLU A 35 14.90 6.81 1.46
C GLU A 35 13.46 7.01 1.93
N THR A 36 12.70 7.72 1.09
CA THR A 36 11.25 7.89 1.21
C THR A 36 10.58 7.16 0.06
N GLY A 37 9.59 6.34 0.38
CA GLY A 37 8.82 5.56 -0.58
C GLY A 37 7.41 6.07 -0.78
N LEU A 38 6.55 5.14 -1.16
CA LEU A 38 5.10 5.30 -1.24
C LEU A 38 4.43 4.47 -0.15
N THR A 39 3.21 4.84 0.20
CA THR A 39 2.40 4.13 1.19
C THR A 39 1.54 3.09 0.48
N TYR A 40 1.47 1.87 1.01
CA TYR A 40 0.60 0.82 0.50
C TYR A 40 -0.86 1.16 0.85
N ALA A 41 -1.72 1.27 -0.17
CA ALA A 41 -3.09 1.75 -0.01
C ALA A 41 -4.04 0.76 0.69
N GLY A 42 -3.55 -0.43 1.06
CA GLY A 42 -4.39 -1.54 1.50
C GLY A 42 -5.10 -2.27 0.35
N VAL A 43 -4.81 -1.91 -0.91
CA VAL A 43 -5.43 -2.47 -2.11
C VAL A 43 -4.39 -3.23 -2.92
N GLY A 44 -4.61 -4.52 -3.15
CA GLY A 44 -3.71 -5.33 -3.95
C GLY A 44 -4.38 -6.57 -4.52
N VAL A 45 -3.79 -7.09 -5.61
CA VAL A 45 -4.19 -8.33 -6.26
C VAL A 45 -3.13 -9.37 -5.99
N TYR A 46 -3.55 -10.55 -5.55
CA TYR A 46 -2.65 -11.63 -5.13
C TYR A 46 -2.98 -12.90 -5.89
N SER A 47 -1.95 -13.55 -6.43
CA SER A 47 -2.12 -14.90 -6.95
C SER A 47 -2.37 -15.88 -5.79
N PRO A 48 -3.14 -16.98 -5.99
CA PRO A 48 -3.31 -17.99 -4.95
C PRO A 48 -1.99 -18.57 -4.44
N ALA A 49 -1.00 -18.72 -5.33
CA ALA A 49 0.34 -19.21 -5.00
C ALA A 49 1.09 -18.32 -3.99
N PHE A 50 0.73 -17.02 -3.91
CA PHE A 50 1.31 -16.10 -2.91
C PHE A 50 1.07 -16.58 -1.47
N PHE A 51 -0.05 -17.27 -1.22
CA PHE A 51 -0.45 -17.75 0.10
C PHE A 51 -0.31 -19.27 0.26
N ALA A 52 0.26 -19.99 -0.71
CA ALA A 52 0.23 -21.45 -0.74
C ALA A 52 0.90 -22.13 0.48
N ALA A 53 1.87 -21.47 1.11
CA ALA A 53 2.58 -21.99 2.28
C ALA A 53 1.95 -21.59 3.63
N MET A 54 0.78 -20.94 3.60
CA MET A 54 0.19 -20.33 4.79
C MET A 54 -0.86 -21.23 5.42
N SER A 55 -0.79 -21.35 6.74
CA SER A 55 -1.83 -22.01 7.53
C SER A 55 -3.01 -21.07 7.75
N PRO A 56 -4.25 -21.57 7.88
CA PRO A 56 -5.39 -20.75 8.27
C PRO A 56 -5.14 -20.01 9.59
N GLY A 57 -5.46 -18.73 9.62
CA GLY A 57 -5.32 -17.90 10.82
C GLY A 57 -4.99 -16.44 10.52
N LYS A 58 -4.85 -15.64 11.58
CA LYS A 58 -4.42 -14.25 11.49
C LYS A 58 -2.91 -14.19 11.39
N MET A 59 -2.40 -13.54 10.35
CA MET A 59 -0.98 -13.39 10.10
C MET A 59 -0.68 -12.02 9.51
N PRO A 60 0.49 -11.42 9.81
CA PRO A 60 0.89 -10.15 9.22
C PRO A 60 1.21 -10.32 7.74
N LEU A 61 0.73 -9.39 6.91
CA LEU A 61 0.99 -9.41 5.46
C LEU A 61 2.43 -8.97 5.11
N ARG A 62 3.02 -8.07 5.90
CA ARG A 62 4.32 -7.46 5.62
C ARG A 62 5.45 -8.46 5.31
N PRO A 63 5.67 -9.53 6.12
CA PRO A 63 6.72 -10.51 5.81
C PRO A 63 6.54 -11.23 4.46
N LEU A 64 5.29 -11.43 4.01
CA LEU A 64 5.01 -12.05 2.72
C LEU A 64 5.34 -11.11 1.57
N LEU A 65 5.05 -9.82 1.73
CA LEU A 65 5.43 -8.78 0.76
C LEU A 65 6.95 -8.67 0.66
N ASP A 66 7.67 -8.59 1.79
CA ASP A 66 9.13 -8.52 1.79
C ASP A 66 9.76 -9.76 1.10
N ALA A 67 9.21 -10.96 1.35
CA ALA A 67 9.64 -12.17 0.66
C ALA A 67 9.36 -12.11 -0.85
N ALA A 68 8.23 -11.53 -1.27
CA ALA A 68 7.90 -11.36 -2.68
C ALA A 68 8.79 -10.32 -3.38
N ILE A 69 9.20 -9.26 -2.68
CA ILE A 69 10.19 -8.29 -3.14
C ILE A 69 11.53 -8.99 -3.38
N ARG A 70 12.03 -9.77 -2.41
CA ARG A 70 13.29 -10.52 -2.55
C ARG A 70 13.27 -11.53 -3.69
N ARG A 71 12.11 -12.11 -4.01
CA ARG A 71 11.93 -13.00 -5.17
C ARG A 71 11.76 -12.27 -6.50
N GLY A 72 11.63 -10.93 -6.50
CA GLY A 72 11.36 -10.14 -7.69
C GLY A 72 10.01 -10.44 -8.34
N CYS A 73 8.99 -10.76 -7.53
CA CYS A 73 7.65 -11.08 -8.04
C CYS A 73 6.54 -10.14 -7.56
N LEU A 74 6.89 -9.10 -6.78
CA LEU A 74 5.96 -8.09 -6.31
C LEU A 74 6.03 -6.84 -7.19
N SER A 75 4.96 -6.60 -7.92
CA SER A 75 4.79 -5.38 -8.72
C SER A 75 3.86 -4.40 -8.02
N GLY A 76 3.79 -3.18 -8.52
CA GLY A 76 2.81 -2.22 -8.07
C GLY A 76 2.63 -1.06 -9.04
N GLU A 77 1.66 -0.22 -8.71
CA GLU A 77 1.36 1.01 -9.42
C GLU A 77 1.22 2.17 -8.44
N TYR A 78 1.49 3.38 -8.92
CA TYR A 78 1.21 4.60 -8.17
C TYR A 78 -0.17 5.14 -8.56
N TYR A 79 -1.05 5.28 -7.59
CA TYR A 79 -2.33 5.96 -7.71
C TYR A 79 -2.21 7.41 -7.21
N PRO A 80 -2.29 8.41 -8.11
CA PRO A 80 -2.18 9.82 -7.74
C PRO A 80 -3.50 10.43 -7.24
N GLY A 81 -4.58 9.65 -7.18
CA GLY A 81 -5.89 10.14 -6.79
C GLY A 81 -6.06 10.26 -5.27
N LYS A 82 -7.26 10.65 -4.85
CA LYS A 82 -7.61 10.80 -3.44
C LYS A 82 -7.62 9.44 -2.75
N TRP A 83 -6.92 9.34 -1.63
CA TRP A 83 -6.92 8.19 -0.73
C TRP A 83 -6.75 8.69 0.71
N GLU A 84 -7.45 8.06 1.66
CA GLU A 84 -7.44 8.43 3.07
C GLU A 84 -7.41 7.19 3.96
N ASP A 85 -6.51 7.17 4.95
CA ASP A 85 -6.42 6.13 5.98
C ASP A 85 -7.33 6.45 7.17
N VAL A 86 -8.59 6.00 7.08
CA VAL A 86 -9.62 6.26 8.08
C VAL A 86 -9.56 5.22 9.20
N GLY A 87 -8.54 5.35 10.05
CA GLY A 87 -8.34 4.48 11.21
C GLY A 87 -9.00 4.94 12.51
N THR A 88 -9.55 6.16 12.58
CA THR A 88 -10.15 6.71 13.81
C THR A 88 -11.47 7.44 13.54
N PRO A 89 -12.37 7.57 14.56
CA PRO A 89 -13.59 8.35 14.43
C PRO A 89 -13.36 9.81 14.02
N GLU A 90 -12.26 10.43 14.49
CA GLU A 90 -11.88 11.80 14.15
C GLU A 90 -11.55 11.95 12.67
N ARG A 91 -10.81 10.98 12.09
CA ARG A 91 -10.48 10.97 10.66
C ARG A 91 -11.72 10.77 9.81
N LEU A 92 -12.65 9.91 10.24
CA LEU A 92 -13.92 9.71 9.54
C LEU A 92 -14.74 11.00 9.50
N ARG A 93 -14.92 11.68 10.65
CA ARG A 93 -15.66 12.95 10.72
C ARG A 93 -15.03 14.03 9.83
N SER A 94 -13.71 14.10 9.80
CA SER A 94 -12.98 15.06 8.98
C SER A 94 -13.17 14.80 7.49
N LEU A 95 -13.10 13.54 7.07
CA LEU A 95 -13.36 13.12 5.70
C LEU A 95 -14.80 13.43 5.26
N ASP A 96 -15.79 13.10 6.10
CA ASP A 96 -17.20 13.37 5.82
C ASP A 96 -17.46 14.87 5.61
N ALA A 97 -16.88 15.73 6.46
CA ALA A 97 -17.01 17.18 6.32
C ALA A 97 -16.42 17.68 4.99
N ALA A 98 -15.24 17.18 4.61
CA ALA A 98 -14.58 17.55 3.36
C ALA A 98 -15.38 17.10 2.13
N LEU A 99 -15.92 15.88 2.14
CA LEU A 99 -16.73 15.36 1.03
C LEU A 99 -18.04 16.14 0.85
N ARG A 100 -18.72 16.50 1.93
CA ARG A 100 -19.94 17.31 1.88
C ARG A 100 -19.67 18.71 1.32
N ALA A 101 -18.56 19.34 1.73
CA ALA A 101 -18.17 20.65 1.21
C ALA A 101 -17.89 20.60 -0.30
N ALA A 102 -17.23 19.56 -0.78
CA ALA A 102 -16.91 19.37 -2.20
C ALA A 102 -18.13 19.00 -3.07
N GLN A 103 -19.23 18.52 -2.49
CA GLN A 103 -20.48 18.24 -3.19
C GLN A 103 -21.38 19.47 -3.37
N LEU A 104 -21.14 20.52 -2.57
CA LEU A 104 -21.90 21.77 -2.60
C LEU A 104 -21.26 22.85 -3.49
N SER A 105 -20.08 22.57 -4.04
CA SER A 105 -19.29 23.41 -4.96
C SER A 105 -19.39 22.93 -6.39
#